data_AF-A0A854E4N0-F1
#
_entry.id   AF-A0A854E4N0-F1
#
_cell.length_a   1.000
_cell.length_b   1.000
_cell.length_c   1.000
_cell.angle_alpha   90.00
_cell.angle_beta   90.00
_cell.angle_gamma   90.00
#
_symmetry.space_group_name_H-M   'P 1'
#
loop_
_entity.id
_entity.type
_entity.pdbx_description
1 polymer ?
#
loop_
_entity_poly.entity_id
_entity_poly.type
_entity_poly.pdbx_seq_one_letter_code
_entity_poly.pdbx_strand_id
1 'polypeptide(L)' 'MGEWSDYFDDFPEENPANWVNGRFDPAGARREHHRAEALTQAQADLNSTIRRMIDEGNRRASEKDAKP' A
#
# COMPACT_ATOMS: atom_id res chain seq x y z
N MET A 1 29.57 29.25 17.21
CA MET A 1 28.49 28.26 17.00
C MET A 1 27.71 28.79 15.81
N GLY A 2 27.61 28.03 14.71
CA GLY A 2 26.95 28.49 13.48
C GLY A 2 25.47 28.79 13.71
N GLU A 3 24.91 29.73 12.96
CA GLU A 3 23.50 30.10 13.05
C GLU A 3 22.64 28.92 12.58
N TRP A 4 21.48 28.71 13.18
CA TRP A 4 20.61 27.57 12.85
C TRP A 4 20.15 27.57 11.38
N SER A 5 20.21 28.72 10.70
CA SER A 5 19.96 28.88 9.26
C SER A 5 20.97 28.15 8.38
N ASP A 6 22.23 28.09 8.80
CA ASP A 6 23.35 27.59 8.00
C ASP A 6 23.27 26.05 7.78
N TYR A 7 22.37 25.38 8.48
CA TYR A 7 22.13 23.94 8.39
C TYR A 7 20.96 23.55 7.47
N PHE A 8 20.22 24.53 6.94
CA PHE A 8 19.03 24.31 6.10
C PHE A 8 19.19 24.82 4.66
N ASP A 9 20.32 25.42 4.31
CA ASP A 9 20.57 25.95 2.96
C ASP A 9 20.78 24.85 1.90
N ASP A 10 21.06 23.62 2.32
CA ASP A 10 21.37 22.49 1.41
C ASP A 10 20.24 21.46 1.32
N PHE A 11 18.97 21.87 1.43
CA PHE A 11 17.91 20.95 1.00
C PHE A 11 18.06 20.70 -0.51
N PRO A 12 18.22 19.44 -0.94
CA PRO A 12 18.29 19.16 -2.36
C PRO A 12 16.98 19.61 -3.02
N GLU A 13 17.09 20.35 -4.13
CA GLU A 13 15.93 20.71 -4.96
C GLU A 13 15.19 19.45 -5.46
N GLU A 14 15.89 18.34 -5.52
CA GLU A 14 15.38 17.02 -5.89
C GLU A 14 14.53 16.40 -4.79
N ASN A 15 13.31 15.96 -5.14
CA ASN A 15 12.46 15.20 -4.22
C ASN A 15 13.16 13.88 -3.80
N PRO A 16 13.47 13.70 -2.49
CA PRO A 16 14.16 12.51 -1.99
C PRO A 16 13.43 11.20 -2.29
N ALA A 17 12.10 11.22 -2.46
CA ALA A 17 11.30 10.05 -2.79
C ALA A 17 11.58 9.48 -4.20
N ASN A 18 12.28 10.23 -5.06
CA ASN A 18 12.69 9.76 -6.38
C ASN A 18 13.99 8.94 -6.37
N TRP A 19 14.64 8.80 -5.22
CA TRP A 19 15.83 7.97 -5.10
C TRP A 19 15.43 6.51 -4.92
N VAL A 20 15.85 5.66 -5.85
CA VAL A 20 15.61 4.22 -5.84
C VAL A 20 16.95 3.50 -5.84
N ASN A 21 17.20 2.68 -4.82
CA ASN A 21 18.46 1.94 -4.64
C ASN A 21 19.72 2.83 -4.72
N GLY A 22 19.67 4.01 -4.11
CA GLY A 22 20.81 4.95 -4.08
C GLY A 22 21.06 5.71 -5.39
N ARG A 23 20.13 5.66 -6.34
CA ARG A 23 20.17 6.44 -7.59
C ARG A 23 18.92 7.29 -7.73
N PHE A 24 19.06 8.54 -8.13
CA PHE A 24 17.93 9.38 -8.54
C PHE A 24 17.29 8.81 -9.82
N ASP A 25 16.12 8.18 -9.66
CA ASP A 25 15.29 7.63 -10.75
C ASP A 25 13.80 7.94 -10.48
N PRO A 26 13.34 9.16 -10.82
CA PRO A 26 11.94 9.55 -10.64
C PRO A 26 10.96 8.67 -11.40
N ALA A 27 11.37 8.05 -12.52
CA ALA A 27 10.52 7.12 -13.24
C ALA A 27 10.43 5.77 -12.53
N GLY A 28 11.54 5.30 -11.94
CA GLY A 28 11.60 4.14 -11.07
C GLY A 28 10.69 4.27 -9.86
N ALA A 29 10.79 5.39 -9.14
CA ALA A 29 9.96 5.66 -7.97
C ALA A 29 8.47 5.64 -8.32
N ARG A 30 8.06 6.30 -9.42
CA ARG A 30 6.67 6.24 -9.89
C ARG A 30 6.19 4.83 -10.20
N ARG A 31 7.01 3.99 -10.85
CA ARG A 31 6.65 2.59 -11.12
C ARG A 31 6.48 1.78 -9.84
N GLU A 32 7.34 2.00 -8.85
CA GLU A 32 7.26 1.31 -7.56
C GLU A 32 6.00 1.72 -6.78
N HIS A 33 5.70 3.02 -6.73
CA HIS A 33 4.46 3.53 -6.15
C HIS A 33 3.21 2.92 -6.81
N HIS A 34 3.12 2.96 -8.15
CA HIS A 34 1.99 2.37 -8.85
C HIS A 34 1.86 0.86 -8.61
N ARG A 35 2.98 0.14 -8.49
CA ARG A 35 2.96 -1.29 -8.17
C ARG A 35 2.45 -1.54 -6.75
N ALA A 36 2.86 -0.74 -5.78
CA ALA A 36 2.39 -0.84 -4.41
C ALA A 36 0.88 -0.54 -4.29
N GLU A 37 0.41 0.48 -5.00
CA GLU A 37 -1.02 0.82 -5.10
C GLU A 37 -1.83 -0.34 -5.71
N ALA A 38 -1.37 -0.89 -6.82
CA ALA A 38 -2.03 -2.02 -7.48
C ALA A 38 -2.11 -3.26 -6.58
N LEU A 39 -1.04 -3.58 -5.85
CA LEU A 39 -1.04 -4.68 -4.88
C LEU A 39 -2.01 -4.42 -3.73
N THR A 40 -2.07 -3.19 -3.22
CA THR A 40 -2.99 -2.80 -2.15
C THR A 40 -4.44 -2.96 -2.59
N GLN A 41 -4.76 -2.52 -3.81
CA GLN A 41 -6.10 -2.68 -4.38
C GLN A 41 -6.47 -4.16 -4.57
N ALA A 42 -5.57 -4.95 -5.16
CA ALA A 42 -5.79 -6.39 -5.35
C ALA A 42 -6.01 -7.12 -4.02
N GLN A 43 -5.29 -6.73 -2.97
CA GLN A 43 -5.48 -7.30 -1.64
C GLN A 43 -6.83 -6.91 -1.04
N ALA A 44 -7.30 -5.68 -1.24
CA ALA A 44 -8.61 -5.24 -0.79
C ALA A 44 -9.74 -6.04 -1.47
N ASP A 45 -9.62 -6.26 -2.78
CA ASP A 45 -10.58 -7.04 -3.56
C ASP A 45 -10.62 -8.51 -3.10
N LEU A 46 -9.45 -9.11 -2.88
CA LEU A 46 -9.32 -10.46 -2.34
C LEU A 46 -9.96 -10.58 -0.95
N ASN A 47 -9.68 -9.63 -0.05
CA ASN A 47 -10.26 -9.61 1.29
C ASN A 47 -11.79 -9.53 1.25
N SER A 48 -12.35 -8.74 0.32
CA SER A 48 -13.80 -8.66 0.14
C SER A 48 -14.40 -9.98 -0.32
N THR A 49 -13.68 -10.69 -1.20
CA THR A 49 -14.10 -11.99 -1.72
C THR A 49 -14.09 -13.05 -0.63
N ILE A 50 -13.01 -13.12 0.15
CA ILE A 50 -12.87 -14.06 1.28
C ILE A 50 -13.99 -13.83 2.30
N ARG A 51 -14.30 -12.58 2.65
CA ARG A 51 -15.40 -12.26 3.57
C ARG A 51 -16.74 -12.80 3.07
N ARG A 52 -17.08 -12.57 1.79
CA ARG A 52 -18.31 -13.12 1.19
C ARG A 52 -18.37 -14.64 1.27
N MET A 53 -17.26 -15.33 1.00
CA MET A 53 -17.20 -16.79 1.08
C MET A 53 -17.41 -17.30 2.51
N ILE A 54 -16.84 -16.60 3.50
CA ILE A 54 -17.05 -16.93 4.92
C ILE A 54 -18.52 -16.74 5.30
N ASP A 55 -19.12 -15.60 4.95
CA ASP A 55 -20.52 -15.30 5.26
C ASP A 55 -21.47 -16.31 4.61
N GLU A 56 -21.21 -16.67 3.34
CA GLU A 56 -21.99 -17.70 2.65
C GLU A 56 -21.82 -19.08 3.29
N GLY A 57 -20.61 -19.45 3.67
CA GLY A 57 -20.33 -20.70 4.38
C GLY A 57 -21.08 -20.79 5.71
N ASN A 58 -21.04 -19.72 6.50
CA ASN A 58 -21.75 -19.61 7.78
C ASN A 58 -23.27 -19.71 7.58
N ARG A 59 -23.81 -19.03 6.56
CA ARG A 59 -25.23 -19.10 6.22
C ARG A 59 -25.66 -20.53 5.88
N ARG A 60 -24.92 -21.20 5.00
CA ARG A 60 -25.20 -22.60 4.61
C ARG A 60 -25.09 -23.57 5.79
N ALA A 61 -24.18 -23.33 6.74
CA ALA A 61 -24.08 -24.13 7.96
C ALA A 61 -25.35 -23.95 8.83
N SER A 62 -25.75 -22.70 9.08
CA SER A 62 -26.96 -22.41 9.85
C SER A 62 -28.24 -22.99 9.23
N GLU A 63 -28.36 -22.98 7.89
CA GLU A 63 -29.49 -23.58 7.17
C GLU A 63 -29.55 -25.10 7.32
N LYS A 64 -28.40 -25.78 7.41
CA LYS A 64 -28.33 -27.23 7.66
C LYS A 64 -28.71 -27.57 9.09
N ASP A 65 -28.21 -26.80 10.06
CA ASP A 65 -28.53 -27.02 11.47
C ASP A 65 -30.01 -26.72 11.79
N ALA A 66 -30.65 -25.85 11.00
CA ALA A 66 -32.06 -25.50 11.14
C ALA A 66 -33.03 -26.51 10.48
N LYS A 67 -32.53 -27.50 9.72
CA LYS A 67 -33.38 -28.52 9.08
C LYS A 67 -33.45 -29.77 9.98
N PRO A 68 -34.63 -30.14 10.50
CA PRO A 68 -34.80 -31.27 11.42
C PRO A 68 -34.59 -32.63 10.75
#